data_AF-A0A7Y4ZJL5-F1
#
_entry.id   AF-A0A7Y4ZJL5-F1
#
_cell.length_a   1.000
_cell.length_b   1.000
_cell.length_c   1.000
_cell.angle_alpha   90.00
_cell.angle_beta   90.00
_cell.angle_gamma   90.00
#
_symmetry.space_group_name_H-M   'P 1'
#
loop_
_entity.id
_entity.type
_entity.pdbx_description
1 polymer ?
#
loop_
_entity_poly.entity_id
_entity_poly.type
_entity_poly.pdbx_seq_one_letter_code
_entity_poly.pdbx_strand_id
1 'polypeptide(L)'
;MKVHGSMTPTTTTKLVRVLGRIATPGLLAAAALGAGPVLLHADVAEARPPVSGDPPPNDPPPVVPPRERGGGAWQTGHVPASYVVLSVLYSPPGSSAQGAPKSSADYGSSSTTGTSASSSSSFKSGFGISASASILGGSDGTKPTGSGGGGSFDATKTSGSSTEETISKSTSTSIRVTGPAADGIDHNQDRIDLWLNPRLELGTRDGRNIAWALSNNGPSQIVQYVYVGWLKNPATLPPGVKAALDSAHITPADYPTILARDPFANGATTIDTNRFAITNTTFPYEPPYAAGSAGPAQTYAISNDLTVKSGTSASDSYSVGLQESLGFNLLIFSASVKSTQSWTWTNTSTQGDSWQSKQSASVTVTGPSYGYAGPTNVDVYYDRLYSSFFYAFQPLSTLAARPSSAAVRGAVVGADGKPVANEPVLMNVGGRTYRTFTGPRGEYYFYGARAPQATLTARGQTRPVGSGTTFNLR
;
A
#
# COMPACT_ATOMS: atom_id res chain seq x y z
N MET A 1 -12.37 60.44 -35.43
CA MET A 1 -12.34 60.76 -33.98
C MET A 1 -12.02 59.46 -33.25
N LYS A 2 -10.74 59.18 -32.93
CA LYS A 2 -10.09 59.36 -31.61
C LYS A 2 -10.90 58.78 -30.44
N VAL A 3 -10.41 57.99 -29.48
CA VAL A 3 -9.11 57.35 -29.18
C VAL A 3 -9.33 56.46 -27.92
N HIS A 4 -8.63 55.32 -27.85
CA HIS A 4 -8.10 54.53 -26.70
C HIS A 4 -8.96 53.96 -25.54
N GLY A 5 -8.53 52.75 -25.13
CA GLY A 5 -8.68 52.22 -23.78
C GLY A 5 -8.22 50.77 -23.61
N SER A 6 -6.90 50.52 -23.68
CA SER A 6 -6.26 49.23 -23.39
C SER A 6 -5.91 49.13 -21.90
N MET A 7 -6.15 47.99 -21.24
CA MET A 7 -5.47 47.62 -19.99
C MET A 7 -5.20 46.11 -19.92
N THR A 8 -3.93 45.75 -20.05
CA THR A 8 -3.32 44.49 -19.57
C THR A 8 -2.77 44.69 -18.16
N PRO A 9 -2.88 43.72 -17.23
CA PRO A 9 -2.14 43.74 -15.99
C PRO A 9 -0.81 42.99 -16.12
N THR A 10 0.28 43.71 -15.87
CA THR A 10 1.65 43.18 -15.71
C THR A 10 1.88 42.82 -14.25
N THR A 11 2.14 41.54 -13.93
CA THR A 11 2.54 41.14 -12.58
C THR A 11 4.06 40.97 -12.51
N THR A 12 4.71 41.95 -11.90
CA THR A 12 6.15 41.96 -11.58
C THR A 12 6.42 41.05 -10.38
N THR A 13 7.12 39.93 -10.58
CA THR A 13 7.64 39.11 -9.47
C THR A 13 9.11 39.45 -9.23
N LYS A 14 9.40 40.02 -8.06
CA LYS A 14 10.76 40.25 -7.57
C LYS A 14 11.43 38.93 -7.21
N LEU A 15 12.52 38.57 -7.89
CA LEU A 15 13.43 37.51 -7.51
C LEU A 15 14.35 38.02 -6.38
N VAL A 16 14.25 37.42 -5.18
CA VAL A 16 15.24 37.57 -4.12
C VAL A 16 16.27 36.44 -4.27
N ARG A 17 17.53 36.82 -4.48
CA ARG A 17 18.67 35.92 -4.68
C ARG A 17 19.25 35.54 -3.32
N VAL A 18 19.09 34.29 -2.89
CA VAL A 18 19.83 33.72 -1.75
C VAL A 18 20.91 32.80 -2.30
N LEU A 19 22.16 33.21 -2.14
CA LEU A 19 23.36 32.44 -2.47
C LEU A 19 23.66 31.48 -1.31
N GLY A 20 23.40 30.18 -1.52
CA GLY A 20 23.88 29.10 -0.66
C GLY A 20 24.85 28.21 -1.43
N ARG A 21 26.13 28.24 -1.03
CA ARG A 21 27.20 27.37 -1.57
C ARG A 21 26.90 25.91 -1.22
N ILE A 22 26.94 25.01 -2.22
CA ILE A 22 26.97 23.56 -1.99
C ILE A 22 28.28 23.03 -2.57
N ALA A 23 29.05 22.38 -1.69
CA ALA A 23 30.29 21.69 -1.99
C ALA A 23 29.99 20.32 -2.65
N THR A 24 30.75 20.02 -3.70
CA THR A 24 30.81 18.73 -4.40
C THR A 24 31.52 17.69 -3.54
N PRO A 25 31.09 16.41 -3.59
CA PRO A 25 32.03 15.30 -3.45
C PRO A 25 32.05 14.44 -4.71
N GLY A 26 33.27 14.10 -5.12
CA GLY A 26 33.60 13.37 -6.33
C GLY A 26 33.34 11.88 -6.27
N LEU A 27 33.26 11.31 -7.47
CA LEU A 27 33.32 9.90 -7.81
C LEU A 27 34.53 9.20 -7.16
N LEU A 28 34.31 8.01 -6.61
CA LEU A 28 35.30 6.94 -6.68
C LEU A 28 34.60 5.59 -6.92
N ALA A 29 35.00 4.95 -8.03
CA ALA A 29 34.67 3.60 -8.40
C ALA A 29 35.46 2.61 -7.51
N ALA A 30 34.82 1.53 -7.09
CA ALA A 30 35.50 0.40 -6.47
C ALA A 30 35.28 -0.87 -7.31
N ALA A 31 36.37 -1.34 -7.90
CA ALA A 31 36.48 -2.61 -8.58
C ALA A 31 36.52 -3.76 -7.55
N ALA A 32 35.90 -4.88 -7.92
CA ALA A 32 35.96 -6.13 -7.18
C ALA A 32 37.28 -6.87 -7.47
N LEU A 33 37.99 -7.28 -6.41
CA LEU A 33 39.00 -8.33 -6.46
C LEU A 33 38.93 -9.15 -5.16
N GLY A 34 38.91 -10.48 -5.32
CA GLY A 34 38.76 -11.44 -4.23
C GLY A 34 40.03 -11.66 -3.41
N ALA A 35 39.84 -12.24 -2.22
CA ALA A 35 40.91 -12.83 -1.42
C ALA A 35 40.35 -14.00 -0.61
N GLY A 36 41.08 -15.11 -0.61
CA GLY A 36 40.76 -16.36 0.08
C GLY A 36 41.05 -16.36 1.59
N PRO A 37 40.96 -17.52 2.25
CA PRO A 37 41.02 -17.62 3.70
C PRO A 37 42.46 -17.68 4.22
N VAL A 38 42.74 -16.95 5.31
CA VAL A 38 43.99 -17.03 6.07
C VAL A 38 43.68 -17.56 7.47
N LEU A 39 44.29 -18.70 7.80
CA LEU A 39 44.36 -19.28 9.15
C LEU A 39 45.19 -18.39 10.08
N LEU A 40 44.72 -18.19 11.32
CA LEU A 40 45.52 -17.64 12.42
C LEU A 40 45.77 -18.73 13.46
N HIS A 41 47.05 -18.98 13.71
CA HIS A 41 47.59 -19.80 14.81
C HIS A 41 47.40 -19.07 16.15
N ALA A 42 47.08 -19.84 17.20
CA ALA A 42 47.09 -19.39 18.58
C ALA A 42 48.48 -19.62 19.19
N ASP A 43 49.07 -18.58 19.77
CA ASP A 43 50.26 -18.69 20.60
C ASP A 43 49.88 -18.65 22.09
N VAL A 44 50.46 -19.59 22.83
CA VAL A 44 50.30 -19.82 24.27
C VAL A 44 51.39 -19.05 25.01
N ALA A 45 51.02 -18.25 26.02
CA ALA A 45 51.98 -17.62 26.93
C ALA A 45 51.84 -18.20 28.34
N GLU A 46 52.97 -18.71 28.86
CA GLU A 46 53.16 -19.30 30.18
C GLU A 46 53.01 -18.30 31.33
N ALA A 47 52.47 -18.78 32.46
CA ALA A 47 52.31 -18.04 33.70
C ALA A 47 53.53 -18.19 34.63
N ARG A 48 53.91 -17.10 35.30
CA ARG A 48 54.78 -17.11 36.50
C ARG A 48 53.97 -16.75 37.75
N PRO A 49 54.25 -17.35 38.93
CA PRO A 49 53.50 -17.08 40.15
C PRO A 49 54.06 -15.87 40.92
N PRO A 50 53.21 -15.04 41.55
CA PRO A 50 53.67 -14.03 42.49
C PRO A 50 53.67 -14.53 43.95
N VAL A 51 54.57 -13.91 44.69
CA VAL A 51 55.00 -14.15 46.07
C VAL A 51 54.04 -13.53 47.09
N SER A 52 53.98 -14.19 48.24
CA SER A 52 53.21 -13.89 49.47
C SER A 52 53.48 -12.53 50.12
N GLY A 53 52.41 -11.88 50.61
CA GLY A 53 52.42 -11.20 51.92
C GLY A 53 52.00 -9.72 51.92
N ASP A 54 50.70 -9.44 52.06
CA ASP A 54 50.17 -8.20 52.63
C ASP A 54 48.80 -8.48 53.30
N PRO A 55 48.48 -7.89 54.47
CA PRO A 55 47.19 -8.06 55.13
C PRO A 55 46.07 -7.29 54.41
N PRO A 56 44.83 -7.82 54.38
CA PRO A 56 43.75 -7.20 53.63
C PRO A 56 43.31 -5.86 54.22
N PRO A 57 43.01 -4.85 53.39
CA PRO A 57 42.34 -3.63 53.84
C PRO A 57 40.87 -3.94 54.17
N ASN A 58 40.35 -3.27 55.20
CA ASN A 58 38.97 -3.40 55.66
C ASN A 58 37.97 -3.30 54.49
N ASP A 59 37.15 -4.34 54.31
CA ASP A 59 36.06 -4.33 53.34
C ASP A 59 35.06 -3.20 53.67
N PRO A 60 34.69 -2.34 52.71
CA PRO A 60 33.54 -1.46 52.87
C PRO A 60 32.27 -2.31 52.99
N PRO A 61 31.25 -1.85 53.75
CA PRO A 61 30.00 -2.58 53.91
C PRO A 61 29.38 -2.90 52.55
N PRO A 62 28.68 -4.05 52.41
CA PRO A 62 28.14 -4.50 51.13
C PRO A 62 27.27 -3.39 50.53
N VAL A 63 27.62 -2.98 49.32
CA VAL A 63 26.77 -2.12 48.50
C VAL A 63 25.47 -2.88 48.30
N VAL A 64 24.43 -2.47 49.04
CA VAL A 64 23.07 -2.90 48.77
C VAL A 64 22.79 -2.47 47.33
N PRO A 65 22.55 -3.41 46.39
CA PRO A 65 22.22 -3.01 45.03
C PRO A 65 21.01 -2.08 45.13
N PRO A 66 20.99 -0.95 44.38
CA PRO A 66 19.86 -0.05 44.41
C PRO A 66 18.60 -0.89 44.21
N ARG A 67 17.70 -0.86 45.20
CA ARG A 67 16.36 -1.43 45.08
C ARG A 67 15.85 -0.99 43.72
N GLU A 68 15.69 -1.92 42.79
CA GLU A 68 14.95 -1.66 41.57
C GLU A 68 13.63 -1.04 42.04
N ARG A 69 13.40 0.24 41.73
CA ARG A 69 12.05 0.78 41.77
C ARG A 69 11.30 -0.09 40.78
N GLY A 70 10.62 -1.13 41.28
CA GLY A 70 9.79 -1.99 40.47
C GLY A 70 8.87 -1.09 39.68
N GLY A 71 9.14 -0.90 38.38
CA GLY A 71 8.29 -0.08 37.56
C GLY A 71 6.91 -0.70 37.58
N GLY A 72 5.86 0.09 37.80
CA GLY A 72 4.54 -0.41 38.17
C GLY A 72 4.02 -1.47 37.21
N ALA A 73 3.15 -2.35 37.72
CA ALA A 73 2.41 -3.27 36.87
C ALA A 73 1.56 -2.48 35.86
N TRP A 74 1.39 -3.03 34.65
CA TRP A 74 0.48 -2.46 33.67
C TRP A 74 -0.96 -2.57 34.17
N GLN A 75 -1.68 -1.45 34.13
CA GLN A 75 -3.14 -1.45 34.25
C GLN A 75 -3.69 -1.59 32.84
N THR A 76 -4.44 -2.66 32.57
CA THR A 76 -4.95 -2.97 31.23
C THR A 76 -6.48 -2.98 31.18
N GLY A 77 -7.02 -2.85 29.98
CA GLY A 77 -8.41 -3.18 29.67
C GLY A 77 -8.71 -2.95 28.20
N HIS A 78 -9.96 -3.13 27.81
CA HIS A 78 -10.35 -3.06 26.40
C HIS A 78 -11.67 -2.35 26.18
N VAL A 79 -11.78 -1.78 24.98
CA VAL A 79 -12.98 -1.12 24.49
C VAL A 79 -13.23 -1.58 23.04
N PRO A 80 -14.45 -1.99 22.67
CA PRO A 80 -14.73 -2.28 21.27
C PRO A 80 -14.77 -0.98 20.46
N ALA A 81 -14.10 -0.96 19.30
CA ALA A 81 -14.22 0.10 18.31
C ALA A 81 -15.17 -0.34 17.19
N SER A 82 -15.91 0.58 16.57
CA SER A 82 -16.87 0.20 15.52
C SER A 82 -16.20 -0.51 14.34
N TYR A 83 -15.09 0.02 13.83
CA TYR A 83 -14.33 -0.62 12.75
C TYR A 83 -12.88 -0.16 12.62
N VAL A 84 -12.11 -0.91 11.83
CA VAL A 84 -10.84 -0.52 11.22
C VAL A 84 -10.91 -0.79 9.71
N VAL A 85 -10.49 0.18 8.89
CA VAL A 85 -10.35 0.02 7.44
C VAL A 85 -9.08 -0.76 7.15
N LEU A 86 -9.23 -1.92 6.51
CA LEU A 86 -8.14 -2.85 6.21
C LEU A 86 -7.51 -2.57 4.85
N SER A 87 -8.35 -2.39 3.82
CA SER A 87 -7.89 -2.17 2.45
C SER A 87 -8.95 -1.46 1.61
N VAL A 88 -8.49 -0.79 0.55
CA VAL A 88 -9.29 -0.32 -0.57
C VAL A 88 -8.80 -1.06 -1.80
N LEU A 89 -9.69 -1.81 -2.46
CA LEU A 89 -9.38 -2.62 -3.62
C LEU A 89 -10.18 -2.11 -4.83
N TYR A 90 -9.47 -1.76 -5.88
CA TYR A 90 -10.05 -1.11 -7.05
C TYR A 90 -10.51 -2.14 -8.08
N SER A 91 -11.69 -1.91 -8.64
CA SER A 91 -12.25 -2.70 -9.71
C SER A 91 -11.51 -2.42 -11.02
N PRO A 92 -11.07 -3.45 -11.76
CA PRO A 92 -10.52 -3.24 -13.10
C PRO A 92 -11.63 -2.77 -14.07
N PRO A 93 -11.25 -2.25 -15.26
CA PRO A 93 -12.20 -1.91 -16.32
C PRO A 93 -13.07 -3.11 -16.71
N GLY A 94 -14.35 -2.88 -16.90
CA GLY A 94 -15.36 -3.90 -17.20
C GLY A 94 -15.56 -4.16 -18.69
N SER A 95 -16.65 -4.83 -19.04
CA SER A 95 -17.11 -4.94 -20.43
C SER A 95 -18.63 -5.05 -20.44
N SER A 96 -19.27 -4.36 -21.39
CA SER A 96 -20.71 -4.52 -21.65
C SER A 96 -21.01 -5.62 -22.68
N ALA A 97 -19.97 -6.22 -23.28
CA ALA A 97 -20.14 -7.25 -24.29
C ALA A 97 -20.83 -8.50 -23.72
N GLN A 98 -21.91 -8.92 -24.38
CA GLN A 98 -22.70 -10.06 -23.95
C GLN A 98 -21.87 -11.35 -23.97
N GLY A 99 -21.92 -12.12 -22.88
CA GLY A 99 -21.17 -13.38 -22.74
C GLY A 99 -19.66 -13.21 -22.54
N ALA A 100 -19.16 -11.98 -22.50
CA ALA A 100 -17.75 -11.73 -22.24
C ALA A 100 -17.41 -12.07 -20.77
N PRO A 101 -16.25 -12.69 -20.49
CA PRO A 101 -15.80 -12.89 -19.13
C PRO A 101 -15.69 -11.55 -18.39
N LYS A 102 -16.07 -11.51 -17.11
CA LYS A 102 -15.83 -10.31 -16.30
C LYS A 102 -14.33 -10.15 -16.06
N SER A 103 -13.83 -8.93 -16.24
CA SER A 103 -12.50 -8.55 -15.75
C SER A 103 -12.40 -8.83 -14.25
N SER A 104 -11.19 -9.13 -13.77
CA SER A 104 -10.92 -9.35 -12.35
C SER A 104 -9.53 -8.92 -11.95
N ALA A 105 -9.36 -8.56 -10.68
CA ALA A 105 -8.08 -8.44 -10.02
C ALA A 105 -8.04 -9.46 -8.88
N ASP A 106 -7.11 -10.41 -8.97
CA ASP A 106 -6.93 -11.53 -8.09
C ASP A 106 -5.65 -11.34 -7.25
N TYR A 107 -5.84 -11.06 -5.96
CA TYR A 107 -4.80 -10.99 -4.95
C TYR A 107 -4.66 -12.38 -4.31
N GLY A 108 -3.92 -13.26 -5.00
CA GLY A 108 -3.78 -14.67 -4.62
C GLY A 108 -2.99 -14.93 -3.33
N SER A 109 -2.97 -16.19 -2.89
CA SER A 109 -2.12 -16.64 -1.78
C SER A 109 -0.66 -16.26 -2.05
N SER A 110 0.05 -15.73 -1.05
CA SER A 110 1.39 -15.10 -1.12
C SER A 110 1.49 -13.64 -1.61
N SER A 111 0.44 -13.06 -2.21
CA SER A 111 0.39 -11.60 -2.33
C SER A 111 -0.16 -10.97 -1.07
N THR A 112 0.13 -9.69 -0.86
CA THR A 112 -0.36 -8.97 0.32
C THR A 112 -1.12 -7.72 -0.13
N THR A 113 -2.05 -7.29 0.70
CA THR A 113 -2.78 -6.02 0.60
C THR A 113 -3.16 -5.68 2.03
N GLY A 114 -3.26 -4.40 2.35
CA GLY A 114 -3.42 -3.97 3.74
C GLY A 114 -2.76 -2.64 4.01
N THR A 115 -2.67 -2.27 5.28
CA THR A 115 -2.21 -0.95 5.70
C THR A 115 -1.47 -1.05 7.04
N SER A 116 -0.61 -0.08 7.35
CA SER A 116 -0.16 0.13 8.72
C SER A 116 -1.14 1.05 9.43
N ALA A 117 -1.63 0.67 10.61
CA ALA A 117 -2.49 1.48 11.45
C ALA A 117 -1.71 1.99 12.68
N SER A 118 -1.82 3.29 12.96
CA SER A 118 -1.42 3.91 14.23
C SER A 118 -2.63 4.46 14.96
N SER A 119 -2.51 4.56 16.28
CA SER A 119 -3.47 5.28 17.13
C SER A 119 -2.87 6.46 17.90
N SER A 120 -1.63 6.84 17.59
CA SER A 120 -0.91 7.90 18.32
C SER A 120 -1.70 9.20 18.41
N SER A 121 -2.49 9.51 17.37
CA SER A 121 -3.36 10.67 17.27
C SER A 121 -4.50 10.71 18.30
N SER A 122 -4.88 9.57 18.89
CA SER A 122 -5.94 9.46 19.91
C SER A 122 -5.49 9.89 21.31
N PHE A 123 -4.18 10.01 21.53
CA PHE A 123 -3.62 10.38 22.83
C PHE A 123 -3.22 11.86 22.88
N LYS A 124 -3.33 12.47 24.05
CA LYS A 124 -2.81 13.82 24.32
C LYS A 124 -1.27 13.82 24.22
N SER A 125 -0.68 14.97 23.95
CA SER A 125 0.78 15.13 23.90
C SER A 125 1.41 14.88 25.28
N GLY A 126 2.65 14.37 25.32
CA GLY A 126 3.43 14.17 26.56
C GLY A 126 3.36 12.78 27.18
N PHE A 127 2.64 11.84 26.55
CA PHE A 127 2.61 10.43 26.93
C PHE A 127 3.51 9.60 26.02
N GLY A 128 4.18 8.59 26.57
CA GLY A 128 4.96 7.62 25.79
C GLY A 128 4.00 6.57 25.22
N ILE A 129 3.90 6.45 23.90
CA ILE A 129 2.92 5.57 23.23
C ILE A 129 3.64 4.41 22.57
N SER A 130 3.10 3.20 22.70
CA SER A 130 3.58 2.03 21.98
C SER A 130 2.45 1.13 21.45
N ALA A 131 2.60 0.62 20.24
CA ALA A 131 1.84 -0.51 19.71
C ALA A 131 2.52 -1.81 20.15
N SER A 132 1.90 -2.56 21.06
CA SER A 132 2.46 -3.84 21.53
C SER A 132 1.47 -4.73 22.29
N ALA A 133 1.10 -5.83 21.63
CA ALA A 133 0.37 -6.94 22.23
C ALA A 133 1.17 -7.70 23.32
N SER A 134 2.50 -7.71 23.25
CA SER A 134 3.37 -8.44 24.20
C SER A 134 3.53 -7.73 25.56
N ILE A 135 3.31 -6.42 25.60
CA ILE A 135 3.47 -5.60 26.82
C ILE A 135 2.22 -5.69 27.72
N LEU A 136 1.06 -6.04 27.17
CA LEU A 136 -0.23 -6.06 27.88
C LEU A 136 -0.56 -7.39 28.59
N GLY A 137 0.42 -8.30 28.71
CA GLY A 137 0.35 -9.41 29.67
C GLY A 137 -0.60 -10.57 29.32
N GLY A 138 -0.42 -11.22 28.18
CA GLY A 138 -0.93 -12.59 28.00
C GLY A 138 -0.14 -13.57 28.87
N SER A 139 -0.64 -13.90 30.06
CA SER A 139 0.03 -14.78 31.03
C SER A 139 0.10 -16.25 30.62
N ASP A 140 -0.48 -16.64 29.48
CA ASP A 140 -0.44 -18.03 28.97
C ASP A 140 0.50 -18.23 27.78
N GLY A 141 1.34 -17.23 27.41
CA GLY A 141 2.16 -17.34 26.20
C GLY A 141 1.35 -17.41 24.89
N THR A 142 0.02 -17.39 24.98
CA THR A 142 -0.88 -17.10 23.87
C THR A 142 -0.72 -15.61 23.60
N LYS A 143 0.04 -15.30 22.54
CA LYS A 143 -0.01 -13.99 21.90
C LYS A 143 -1.48 -13.54 21.84
N PRO A 144 -1.81 -12.25 22.00
CA PRO A 144 -3.02 -11.67 21.44
C PRO A 144 -2.82 -11.71 19.92
N THR A 145 -2.86 -12.91 19.36
CA THR A 145 -2.78 -13.14 17.94
C THR A 145 -4.10 -12.67 17.38
N GLY A 146 -4.05 -11.61 16.56
CA GLY A 146 -4.99 -11.47 15.45
C GLY A 146 -5.07 -12.77 14.60
N SER A 147 -4.08 -13.67 14.70
CA SER A 147 -4.14 -15.05 14.19
C SER A 147 -4.94 -16.03 15.09
N GLY A 148 -6.22 -15.75 15.32
CA GLY A 148 -7.16 -16.87 15.42
C GLY A 148 -7.12 -17.59 14.08
N GLY A 149 -6.67 -18.86 14.04
CA GLY A 149 -6.49 -19.61 12.79
C GLY A 149 -7.72 -19.48 11.88
N GLY A 150 -7.54 -18.87 10.71
CA GLY A 150 -8.58 -18.74 9.68
C GLY A 150 -9.03 -17.31 9.32
N GLY A 151 -8.47 -16.26 9.93
CA GLY A 151 -8.77 -14.87 9.54
C GLY A 151 -8.21 -14.48 8.16
N SER A 152 -8.94 -13.66 7.40
CA SER A 152 -8.49 -13.16 6.09
C SER A 152 -7.42 -12.08 6.17
N PHE A 153 -7.20 -11.48 7.35
CA PHE A 153 -6.18 -10.48 7.62
C PHE A 153 -5.48 -10.74 8.97
N ASP A 154 -4.18 -10.49 9.00
CA ASP A 154 -3.30 -10.60 10.17
C ASP A 154 -2.84 -9.21 10.61
N ALA A 155 -2.90 -8.92 11.92
CA ALA A 155 -2.34 -7.73 12.53
C ALA A 155 -1.03 -8.07 13.26
N THR A 156 0.04 -7.33 12.96
CA THR A 156 1.39 -7.54 13.53
C THR A 156 2.05 -6.20 13.83
N LYS A 157 2.98 -6.13 14.79
CA LYS A 157 3.74 -4.90 15.02
C LYS A 157 4.57 -4.53 13.79
N THR A 158 4.50 -3.28 13.35
CA THR A 158 5.28 -2.79 12.20
C THR A 158 6.78 -2.80 12.52
N SER A 159 7.59 -3.42 11.67
CA SER A 159 9.05 -3.44 11.81
C SER A 159 9.62 -2.01 11.76
N GLY A 160 10.48 -1.63 12.70
CA GLY A 160 11.08 -0.30 12.74
C GLY A 160 10.17 0.81 13.31
N SER A 161 8.92 0.49 13.65
CA SER A 161 8.01 1.42 14.34
C SER A 161 7.64 0.90 15.73
N SER A 162 7.57 1.80 16.71
CA SER A 162 7.09 1.49 18.06
C SER A 162 5.61 1.80 18.24
N THR A 163 4.96 2.49 17.29
CA THR A 163 3.61 3.08 17.43
C THR A 163 2.62 2.63 16.36
N GLU A 164 2.96 1.64 15.55
CA GLU A 164 2.14 1.13 14.44
C GLU A 164 1.99 -0.40 14.47
N GLU A 165 0.82 -0.87 14.06
CA GLU A 165 0.56 -2.27 13.70
C GLU A 165 0.32 -2.37 12.18
N THR A 166 1.04 -3.26 11.50
CA THR A 166 0.79 -3.66 10.11
C THR A 166 -0.37 -4.64 10.08
N ILE A 167 -1.43 -4.28 9.36
CA ILE A 167 -2.57 -5.15 9.08
C ILE A 167 -2.49 -5.57 7.62
N SER A 168 -2.39 -6.87 7.36
CA SER A 168 -2.18 -7.39 6.01
C SER A 168 -3.03 -8.62 5.76
N LYS A 169 -3.52 -8.79 4.53
CA LYS A 169 -4.23 -9.99 4.11
C LYS A 169 -3.39 -11.23 4.42
N SER A 170 -4.00 -12.25 5.02
CA SER A 170 -3.30 -13.49 5.33
C SER A 170 -2.82 -14.16 4.04
N THR A 171 -1.65 -14.79 4.10
CA THR A 171 -1.01 -15.44 2.95
C THR A 171 -1.80 -16.65 2.45
N SER A 172 -2.70 -17.20 3.27
CA SER A 172 -3.61 -18.31 2.94
C SER A 172 -4.90 -17.87 2.26
N THR A 173 -5.22 -16.57 2.25
CA THR A 173 -6.44 -16.02 1.65
C THR A 173 -6.21 -15.44 0.27
N SER A 174 -7.17 -15.65 -0.62
CA SER A 174 -7.26 -14.97 -1.92
C SER A 174 -8.41 -13.97 -1.92
N ILE A 175 -8.18 -12.77 -2.42
CA ILE A 175 -9.25 -11.78 -2.66
C ILE A 175 -9.37 -11.54 -4.15
N ARG A 176 -10.58 -11.65 -4.68
CA ARG A 176 -10.90 -11.33 -6.08
C ARG A 176 -11.85 -10.13 -6.12
N VAL A 177 -11.49 -9.13 -6.92
CA VAL A 177 -12.35 -7.99 -7.25
C VAL A 177 -12.74 -8.11 -8.71
N THR A 178 -14.00 -7.90 -9.04
CA THR A 178 -14.51 -8.03 -10.42
C THR A 178 -14.83 -6.67 -11.02
N GLY A 179 -14.53 -6.52 -12.32
CA GLY A 179 -14.91 -5.37 -13.14
C GLY A 179 -16.44 -5.20 -13.27
N PRO A 180 -16.91 -3.99 -13.63
CA PRO A 180 -18.31 -3.76 -13.92
C PRO A 180 -18.78 -4.56 -15.14
N ALA A 181 -20.10 -4.81 -15.24
CA ALA A 181 -20.73 -5.33 -16.45
C ALA A 181 -21.06 -4.21 -17.46
N ALA A 182 -20.17 -3.24 -17.55
CA ALA A 182 -20.27 -2.06 -18.39
C ALA A 182 -18.88 -1.72 -18.93
N ASP A 183 -18.82 -1.06 -20.08
CA ASP A 183 -17.54 -0.63 -20.63
C ASP A 183 -16.95 0.49 -19.77
N GLY A 184 -15.68 0.32 -19.39
CA GLY A 184 -14.90 1.32 -18.68
C GLY A 184 -14.71 1.01 -17.21
N ILE A 185 -14.28 2.03 -16.46
CA ILE A 185 -14.00 1.94 -15.02
C ILE A 185 -15.18 2.55 -14.27
N ASP A 186 -15.68 1.83 -13.27
CA ASP A 186 -16.73 2.30 -12.37
C ASP A 186 -16.27 2.15 -10.92
N HIS A 187 -15.89 3.27 -10.31
CA HIS A 187 -15.44 3.31 -8.92
C HIS A 187 -16.55 2.99 -7.91
N ASN A 188 -17.83 2.90 -8.31
CA ASN A 188 -18.86 2.36 -7.42
C ASN A 188 -18.67 0.86 -7.15
N GLN A 189 -17.92 0.14 -8.00
CA GLN A 189 -17.54 -1.26 -7.82
C GLN A 189 -16.27 -1.45 -6.99
N ASP A 190 -15.62 -0.35 -6.58
CA ASP A 190 -14.49 -0.43 -5.68
C ASP A 190 -14.95 -0.93 -4.32
N ARG A 191 -14.09 -1.73 -3.70
CA ARG A 191 -14.38 -2.49 -2.49
C ARG A 191 -13.54 -1.96 -1.34
N ILE A 192 -14.17 -1.73 -0.20
CA ILE A 192 -13.50 -1.34 1.04
C ILE A 192 -13.70 -2.46 2.06
N ASP A 193 -12.58 -3.01 2.55
CA ASP A 193 -12.58 -4.08 3.54
C ASP A 193 -12.50 -3.48 4.95
N LEU A 194 -13.45 -3.87 5.80
CA LEU A 194 -13.57 -3.40 7.18
C LEU A 194 -13.39 -4.58 8.14
N TRP A 195 -12.57 -4.40 9.18
CA TRP A 195 -12.66 -5.22 10.37
C TRP A 195 -13.71 -4.61 11.29
N LEU A 196 -14.82 -5.31 11.45
CA LEU A 196 -15.93 -4.89 12.29
C LEU A 196 -15.70 -5.26 13.76
N ASN A 197 -16.09 -4.34 14.64
CA ASN A 197 -16.09 -4.53 16.08
C ASN A 197 -14.77 -5.07 16.70
N PRO A 198 -13.57 -4.61 16.30
CA PRO A 198 -12.33 -5.05 16.97
C PRO A 198 -12.30 -4.61 18.43
N ARG A 199 -11.63 -5.40 19.27
CA ARG A 199 -11.22 -4.97 20.62
C ARG A 199 -9.96 -4.13 20.50
N LEU A 200 -10.03 -2.92 21.02
CA LEU A 200 -8.87 -2.09 21.30
C LEU A 200 -8.41 -2.40 22.71
N GLU A 201 -7.32 -3.15 22.84
CA GLU A 201 -6.62 -3.39 24.09
C GLU A 201 -5.79 -2.14 24.42
N LEU A 202 -5.92 -1.64 25.65
CA LEU A 202 -5.19 -0.49 26.16
C LEU A 202 -4.50 -0.89 27.48
N GLY A 203 -3.31 -0.36 27.70
CA GLY A 203 -2.66 -0.43 29.00
C GLY A 203 -1.89 0.81 29.33
N THR A 204 -1.78 1.12 30.63
CA THR A 204 -0.94 2.21 31.14
C THR A 204 0.00 1.71 32.23
N ARG A 205 1.22 2.24 32.23
CA ARG A 205 2.23 2.04 33.27
C ARG A 205 2.67 3.40 33.80
N ASP A 206 2.59 3.53 35.13
CA ASP A 206 2.93 4.75 35.87
C ASP A 206 2.14 6.00 35.41
N GLY A 207 0.98 5.81 34.76
CA GLY A 207 0.12 6.88 34.25
C GLY A 207 0.71 7.67 33.06
N ARG A 208 1.88 7.29 32.52
CA ARG A 208 2.59 8.04 31.46
C ARG A 208 2.94 7.22 30.23
N ASN A 209 3.16 5.92 30.40
CA ASN A 209 3.48 5.00 29.32
C ASN A 209 2.21 4.26 28.94
N ILE A 210 1.82 4.33 27.68
CA ILE A 210 0.59 3.76 27.16
C ILE A 210 0.94 2.75 26.09
N ALA A 211 0.38 1.55 26.22
CA ALA A 211 0.43 0.52 25.20
C ALA A 211 -0.97 0.28 24.63
N TRP A 212 -1.06 -0.02 23.35
CA TRP A 212 -2.29 -0.43 22.71
C TRP A 212 -2.05 -1.61 21.76
N ALA A 213 -3.10 -2.38 21.49
CA ALA A 213 -3.11 -3.44 20.48
C ALA A 213 -4.53 -3.68 19.96
N LEU A 214 -4.65 -4.22 18.75
CA LEU A 214 -5.92 -4.72 18.21
C LEU A 214 -6.08 -6.22 18.48
N SER A 215 -7.28 -6.64 18.89
CA SER A 215 -7.63 -8.05 19.11
C SER A 215 -9.06 -8.36 18.65
N ASN A 216 -9.38 -9.65 18.49
CA ASN A 216 -10.72 -10.07 18.11
C ASN A 216 -11.70 -9.87 19.26
N ASN A 217 -12.86 -9.24 18.99
CA ASN A 217 -13.98 -9.24 19.93
C ASN A 217 -14.82 -10.52 19.77
N GLY A 218 -14.30 -11.63 20.29
CA GLY A 218 -14.91 -12.95 20.13
C GLY A 218 -13.94 -13.97 19.53
N PRO A 219 -14.44 -15.12 19.04
CA PRO A 219 -13.59 -16.24 18.62
C PRO A 219 -12.81 -15.96 17.33
N SER A 220 -13.24 -15.01 16.49
CA SER A 220 -12.64 -14.74 15.18
C SER A 220 -12.78 -13.28 14.76
N GLN A 221 -11.94 -12.89 13.79
CA GLN A 221 -12.05 -11.60 13.10
C GLN A 221 -13.34 -11.55 12.27
N ILE A 222 -14.07 -10.42 12.32
CA ILE A 222 -15.24 -10.18 11.48
C ILE A 222 -14.82 -9.22 10.36
N VAL A 223 -14.50 -9.78 9.19
CA VAL A 223 -14.17 -8.97 8.01
C VAL A 223 -15.41 -8.83 7.14
N GLN A 224 -15.86 -7.60 6.95
CA GLN A 224 -16.97 -7.26 6.06
C GLN A 224 -16.46 -6.32 4.98
N TYR A 225 -16.73 -6.66 3.73
CA TYR A 225 -16.49 -5.74 2.63
C TYR A 225 -17.74 -4.95 2.27
N VAL A 226 -17.55 -3.74 1.77
CA VAL A 226 -18.61 -2.89 1.24
C VAL A 226 -18.18 -2.32 -0.11
N TYR A 227 -19.12 -2.24 -1.06
CA TYR A 227 -18.87 -1.49 -2.29
C TYR A 227 -19.11 0.00 -2.07
N VAL A 228 -18.33 0.84 -2.75
CA VAL A 228 -18.52 2.29 -2.78
C VAL A 228 -19.95 2.66 -3.18
N GLY A 229 -20.52 1.98 -4.18
CA GLY A 229 -21.91 2.19 -4.63
C GLY A 229 -22.95 1.94 -3.53
N TRP A 230 -22.72 0.94 -2.68
CA TRP A 230 -23.61 0.65 -1.55
C TRP A 230 -23.59 1.75 -0.50
N LEU A 231 -22.42 2.30 -0.19
CA LEU A 231 -22.30 3.38 0.79
C LEU A 231 -22.87 4.70 0.25
N LYS A 232 -22.75 4.96 -1.06
CA LYS A 232 -23.36 6.13 -1.73
C LYS A 232 -24.87 6.01 -1.83
N ASN A 233 -25.39 4.80 -2.00
CA ASN A 233 -26.82 4.52 -2.02
C ASN A 233 -27.17 3.38 -1.04
N PRO A 234 -27.35 3.70 0.26
CA PRO A 234 -27.61 2.71 1.30
C PRO A 234 -28.84 1.84 1.09
N ALA A 235 -29.81 2.30 0.28
CA ALA A 235 -30.98 1.49 -0.07
C ALA A 235 -30.62 0.23 -0.89
N THR A 236 -29.42 0.19 -1.47
CA THR A 236 -28.91 -0.96 -2.24
C THR A 236 -28.03 -1.91 -1.43
N LEU A 237 -27.76 -1.59 -0.15
CA LEU A 237 -27.01 -2.49 0.73
C LEU A 237 -27.75 -3.82 0.88
N PRO A 238 -27.08 -4.96 0.66
CA PRO A 238 -27.68 -6.25 0.95
C PRO A 238 -28.06 -6.35 2.44
N PRO A 239 -29.22 -6.95 2.79
CA PRO A 239 -29.69 -6.99 4.17
C PRO A 239 -28.68 -7.57 5.16
N GLY A 240 -27.94 -8.62 4.77
CA GLY A 240 -26.90 -9.22 5.61
C GLY A 240 -25.70 -8.30 5.85
N VAL A 241 -25.29 -7.53 4.83
CA VAL A 241 -24.22 -6.54 4.96
C VAL A 241 -24.69 -5.41 5.87
N LYS A 242 -25.91 -4.91 5.67
CA LYS A 242 -26.49 -3.89 6.55
C LYS A 242 -26.56 -4.37 8.00
N ALA A 243 -27.03 -5.59 8.25
CA ALA A 243 -27.09 -6.16 9.60
C ALA A 243 -25.69 -6.27 10.24
N ALA A 244 -24.67 -6.65 9.46
CA ALA A 244 -23.29 -6.69 9.96
C ALA A 244 -22.79 -5.28 10.34
N LEU A 245 -23.01 -4.27 9.49
CA LEU A 245 -22.66 -2.89 9.80
C LEU A 245 -23.41 -2.35 11.03
N ASP A 246 -24.73 -2.58 11.09
CA ASP A 246 -25.58 -2.17 12.23
C ASP A 246 -25.08 -2.82 13.54
N SER A 247 -24.72 -4.11 13.51
CA SER A 247 -24.20 -4.84 14.68
C SER A 247 -22.84 -4.32 15.18
N ALA A 248 -22.09 -3.67 14.29
CA ALA A 248 -20.83 -2.99 14.61
C ALA A 248 -21.03 -1.51 14.93
N HIS A 249 -22.29 -1.05 15.06
CA HIS A 249 -22.66 0.35 15.27
C HIS A 249 -22.15 1.28 14.17
N ILE A 250 -22.11 0.80 12.93
CA ILE A 250 -21.80 1.59 11.75
C ILE A 250 -23.11 2.01 11.09
N THR A 251 -23.37 3.31 11.12
CA THR A 251 -24.61 3.93 10.64
C THR A 251 -24.36 4.68 9.33
N PRO A 252 -25.43 5.15 8.65
CA PRO A 252 -25.26 6.01 7.48
C PRO A 252 -24.42 7.27 7.72
N ALA A 253 -24.31 7.74 8.97
CA ALA A 253 -23.46 8.87 9.33
C ALA A 253 -21.96 8.56 9.19
N ASP A 254 -21.58 7.29 9.28
CA ASP A 254 -20.19 6.82 9.17
C ASP A 254 -19.77 6.61 7.70
N TYR A 255 -20.73 6.45 6.79
CA TYR A 255 -20.45 6.10 5.39
C TYR A 255 -19.60 7.13 4.65
N PRO A 256 -19.78 8.46 4.81
CA PRO A 256 -18.88 9.44 4.20
C PRO A 256 -17.43 9.27 4.66
N THR A 257 -17.21 8.93 5.94
CA THR A 257 -15.87 8.66 6.49
C THR A 257 -15.28 7.40 5.87
N ILE A 258 -16.07 6.34 5.67
CA ILE A 258 -15.59 5.13 4.98
C ILE A 258 -15.31 5.42 3.50
N LEU A 259 -16.21 6.13 2.82
CA LEU A 259 -16.06 6.51 1.42
C LEU A 259 -14.81 7.36 1.15
N ALA A 260 -14.43 8.24 2.07
CA ALA A 260 -13.24 9.09 1.94
C ALA A 260 -11.93 8.29 1.82
N ARG A 261 -11.94 6.99 2.16
CA ARG A 261 -10.78 6.11 1.99
C ARG A 261 -10.50 5.81 0.53
N ASP A 262 -11.52 5.86 -0.33
CA ASP A 262 -11.37 5.87 -1.78
C ASP A 262 -11.53 7.31 -2.32
N PRO A 263 -10.44 7.95 -2.79
CA PRO A 263 -10.51 9.30 -3.34
C PRO A 263 -11.43 9.42 -4.57
N PHE A 264 -11.62 8.32 -5.30
CA PHE A 264 -12.38 8.29 -6.54
C PHE A 264 -13.87 7.98 -6.33
N ALA A 265 -14.28 7.59 -5.12
CA ALA A 265 -15.67 7.35 -4.76
C ALA A 265 -16.60 8.52 -5.08
N ASN A 266 -16.08 9.75 -4.97
CA ASN A 266 -16.79 11.00 -5.24
C ASN A 266 -16.31 11.69 -6.53
N GLY A 267 -15.70 10.95 -7.44
CA GLY A 267 -15.35 11.43 -8.79
C GLY A 267 -14.11 12.32 -8.83
N ALA A 268 -13.10 12.08 -7.98
CA ALA A 268 -11.81 12.74 -8.14
C ALA A 268 -11.28 12.56 -9.57
N THR A 269 -10.82 13.66 -10.16
CA THR A 269 -10.30 13.70 -11.54
C THR A 269 -8.79 13.78 -11.60
N THR A 270 -8.13 13.83 -10.44
CA THR A 270 -6.68 13.92 -10.31
C THR A 270 -6.16 12.78 -9.43
N ILE A 271 -4.99 12.27 -9.77
CA ILE A 271 -4.31 11.21 -9.03
C ILE A 271 -3.30 11.87 -8.08
N ASP A 272 -3.47 11.68 -6.77
CA ASP A 272 -2.47 12.07 -5.79
C ASP A 272 -1.23 11.16 -5.91
N THR A 273 -0.13 11.72 -6.42
CA THR A 273 1.12 10.99 -6.65
C THR A 273 1.87 10.62 -5.37
N ASN A 274 1.49 11.19 -4.23
CA ASN A 274 2.01 10.78 -2.93
C ASN A 274 1.40 9.45 -2.50
N ARG A 275 0.09 9.27 -2.71
CA ARG A 275 -0.61 8.01 -2.44
C ARG A 275 -0.42 6.98 -3.56
N PHE A 276 -0.64 7.36 -4.80
CA PHE A 276 -0.64 6.46 -5.95
C PHE A 276 0.68 6.55 -6.71
N ALA A 277 1.51 5.53 -6.59
CA ALA A 277 2.73 5.39 -7.37
C ALA A 277 2.41 4.79 -8.74
N ILE A 278 2.80 5.44 -9.82
CA ILE A 278 2.67 4.82 -11.14
C ILE A 278 3.54 3.57 -11.23
N THR A 279 2.95 2.44 -11.62
CA THR A 279 3.73 1.23 -11.90
C THR A 279 4.32 1.32 -13.31
N ASN A 280 5.23 0.41 -13.65
CA ASN A 280 5.74 0.33 -15.01
C ASN A 280 4.85 -0.55 -15.93
N THR A 281 3.57 -0.76 -15.59
CA THR A 281 2.65 -1.64 -16.31
C THR A 281 1.48 -0.87 -16.91
N THR A 282 1.14 -1.20 -18.16
CA THR A 282 -0.07 -0.75 -18.86
C THR A 282 -0.74 -1.91 -19.58
N PHE A 283 -2.05 -1.81 -19.82
CA PHE A 283 -2.81 -2.82 -20.57
C PHE A 283 -3.63 -2.21 -21.72
N PRO A 284 -3.74 -2.91 -22.86
CA PRO A 284 -4.71 -2.57 -23.88
C PRO A 284 -6.14 -2.84 -23.39
N TYR A 285 -7.06 -1.97 -23.76
CA TYR A 285 -8.49 -2.04 -23.50
C TYR A 285 -9.24 -1.68 -24.79
N GLU A 286 -9.09 -2.53 -25.79
CA GLU A 286 -9.50 -2.26 -27.17
C GLU A 286 -10.76 -3.03 -27.56
N PRO A 287 -11.69 -2.39 -28.29
CA PRO A 287 -12.90 -3.07 -28.74
C PRO A 287 -12.57 -4.17 -29.75
N PRO A 288 -13.41 -5.20 -29.85
CA PRO A 288 -13.29 -6.22 -30.89
C PRO A 288 -13.51 -5.60 -32.27
N TYR A 289 -12.96 -6.26 -33.30
CA TYR A 289 -13.05 -5.78 -34.69
C TYR A 289 -14.48 -5.80 -35.25
N ALA A 290 -15.31 -6.77 -34.85
CA ALA A 290 -16.63 -6.99 -35.41
C ALA A 290 -17.73 -6.96 -34.33
N ALA A 291 -18.92 -6.54 -34.74
CA ALA A 291 -20.12 -6.55 -33.90
C ALA A 291 -20.47 -7.98 -33.47
N GLY A 292 -20.97 -8.14 -32.23
CA GLY A 292 -21.34 -9.44 -31.66
C GLY A 292 -20.17 -10.27 -31.11
N SER A 293 -18.92 -9.85 -31.36
CA SER A 293 -17.75 -10.46 -30.73
C SER A 293 -17.50 -9.87 -29.34
N ALA A 294 -17.01 -10.68 -28.41
CA ALA A 294 -16.42 -10.19 -27.17
C ALA A 294 -14.96 -9.80 -27.39
N GLY A 295 -14.48 -8.76 -26.69
CA GLY A 295 -13.05 -8.50 -26.59
C GLY A 295 -12.34 -9.68 -25.92
N PRO A 296 -11.08 -9.97 -26.26
CA PRO A 296 -10.33 -11.04 -25.59
C PRO A 296 -10.15 -10.71 -24.11
N ALA A 297 -10.36 -11.70 -23.23
CA ALA A 297 -9.97 -11.62 -21.83
C ALA A 297 -8.48 -11.97 -21.71
N GLN A 298 -7.70 -11.09 -21.08
CA GLN A 298 -6.26 -11.23 -20.95
C GLN A 298 -5.83 -11.14 -19.50
N THR A 299 -5.04 -12.10 -19.05
CA THR A 299 -4.54 -12.15 -17.68
C THR A 299 -3.09 -11.67 -17.61
N TYR A 300 -2.83 -10.74 -16.70
CA TYR A 300 -1.53 -10.12 -16.52
C TYR A 300 -1.06 -10.23 -15.07
N ALA A 301 0.22 -10.50 -14.87
CA ALA A 301 0.85 -10.36 -13.56
C ALA A 301 1.27 -8.90 -13.37
N ILE A 302 0.77 -8.27 -12.32
CA ILE A 302 1.20 -6.95 -11.85
C ILE A 302 2.02 -7.11 -10.59
N SER A 303 3.06 -6.29 -10.48
CA SER A 303 3.84 -6.17 -9.25
C SER A 303 4.27 -4.74 -9.02
N ASN A 304 4.45 -4.39 -7.76
CA ASN A 304 5.14 -3.17 -7.38
C ASN A 304 6.66 -3.45 -7.31
N ASP A 305 7.32 -3.44 -8.46
CA ASP A 305 8.79 -3.56 -8.55
C ASP A 305 9.51 -2.21 -8.31
N LEU A 306 8.76 -1.19 -7.90
CA LEU A 306 9.36 0.08 -7.52
C LEU A 306 10.12 -0.13 -6.22
N THR A 307 11.45 -0.13 -6.29
CA THR A 307 12.30 0.25 -5.17
C THR A 307 12.01 1.72 -4.86
N VAL A 308 10.90 1.99 -4.17
CA VAL A 308 10.56 3.33 -3.72
C VAL A 308 11.62 3.67 -2.67
N LYS A 309 12.53 4.57 -3.03
CA LYS A 309 13.49 5.16 -2.10
C LYS A 309 12.73 5.65 -0.87
N SER A 310 13.20 5.22 0.30
CA SER A 310 12.88 5.79 1.62
C SER A 310 12.59 7.29 1.52
N GLY A 311 11.35 7.73 1.75
CA GLY A 311 11.03 9.16 1.83
C GLY A 311 9.64 9.63 1.38
N THR A 312 8.83 8.81 0.70
CA THR A 312 7.42 9.15 0.39
C THR A 312 6.47 8.23 1.13
N SER A 313 6.00 8.67 2.30
CA SER A 313 4.90 8.02 3.00
C SER A 313 3.59 8.73 2.69
N ALA A 314 2.53 7.95 2.46
CA ALA A 314 1.16 8.44 2.46
C ALA A 314 0.56 8.16 3.84
N SER A 315 -0.27 9.07 4.34
CA SER A 315 -1.03 8.85 5.57
C SER A 315 -2.43 9.42 5.45
N ASP A 316 -3.35 8.81 6.18
CA ASP A 316 -4.76 9.18 6.20
C ASP A 316 -5.34 8.88 7.58
N SER A 317 -6.12 9.79 8.15
CA SER A 317 -6.67 9.64 9.50
C SER A 317 -8.18 9.74 9.52
N TYR A 318 -8.80 8.98 10.42
CA TYR A 318 -10.24 9.00 10.63
C TYR A 318 -10.60 8.55 12.03
N SER A 319 -11.76 9.01 12.50
CA SER A 319 -12.27 8.65 13.82
C SER A 319 -13.45 7.69 13.71
N VAL A 320 -13.53 6.77 14.67
CA VAL A 320 -14.61 5.80 14.82
C VAL A 320 -15.19 5.88 16.22
N GLY A 321 -16.43 5.41 16.40
CA GLY A 321 -17.05 5.29 17.71
C GLY A 321 -16.38 4.21 18.57
N LEU A 322 -16.37 4.46 19.88
CA LEU A 322 -16.05 3.46 20.90
C LEU A 322 -17.33 3.02 21.60
N GLN A 323 -17.50 1.71 21.80
CA GLN A 323 -18.63 1.15 22.54
C GLN A 323 -18.27 1.06 24.02
N GLU A 324 -19.10 1.59 24.91
CA GLU A 324 -18.86 1.50 26.35
C GLU A 324 -18.90 0.04 26.80
N SER A 325 -17.76 -0.52 27.25
CA SER A 325 -17.75 -1.86 27.85
C SER A 325 -18.13 -1.77 29.32
N LEU A 326 -19.12 -2.58 29.74
CA LEU A 326 -19.61 -2.68 31.11
C LEU A 326 -18.52 -3.28 32.01
N GLY A 327 -17.58 -2.45 32.47
CA GLY A 327 -16.48 -2.85 33.35
C GLY A 327 -15.17 -2.11 33.11
N PHE A 328 -15.03 -1.37 32.01
CA PHE A 328 -13.83 -0.58 31.75
C PHE A 328 -13.95 0.83 32.32
N ASN A 329 -13.09 1.15 33.27
CA ASN A 329 -13.00 2.51 33.79
C ASN A 329 -12.16 3.37 32.85
N LEU A 330 -12.74 3.87 31.75
CA LEU A 330 -12.10 4.87 30.88
C LEU A 330 -11.57 6.08 31.67
N LEU A 331 -12.02 6.33 32.91
CA LEU A 331 -11.50 7.41 33.75
C LEU A 331 -10.00 7.25 34.08
N ILE A 332 -9.44 6.03 34.11
CA ILE A 332 -7.99 5.86 34.32
C ILE A 332 -7.17 6.28 33.09
N PHE A 333 -7.80 6.31 31.91
CA PHE A 333 -7.20 6.72 30.63
C PHE A 333 -7.70 8.09 30.14
N SER A 334 -8.78 8.65 30.69
CA SER A 334 -9.40 9.91 30.23
C SER A 334 -8.44 11.10 30.34
N ALA A 335 -7.50 11.03 31.27
CA ALA A 335 -6.41 11.98 31.38
C ALA A 335 -5.48 11.95 30.15
N SER A 336 -5.28 10.79 29.52
CA SER A 336 -4.35 10.59 28.42
C SER A 336 -4.98 10.48 27.03
N VAL A 337 -6.25 10.10 26.89
CA VAL A 337 -6.96 10.08 25.59
C VAL A 337 -7.63 11.42 25.29
N LYS A 338 -7.69 11.82 24.02
CA LYS A 338 -8.34 13.06 23.58
C LYS A 338 -9.85 13.00 23.64
N SER A 339 -10.43 11.82 23.46
CA SER A 339 -11.87 11.56 23.49
C SER A 339 -12.11 10.21 24.16
N THR A 340 -13.17 10.10 24.95
CA THR A 340 -13.62 8.84 25.55
C THR A 340 -14.67 8.12 24.70
N GLN A 341 -15.24 8.80 23.70
CA GLN A 341 -16.32 8.27 22.85
C GLN A 341 -15.85 7.94 21.43
N SER A 342 -14.66 8.42 21.05
CA SER A 342 -14.14 8.25 19.70
C SER A 342 -12.67 7.89 19.71
N TRP A 343 -12.27 7.10 18.73
CA TRP A 343 -10.90 6.69 18.51
C TRP A 343 -10.43 7.05 17.11
N THR A 344 -9.25 7.64 17.01
CA THR A 344 -8.65 8.02 15.73
C THR A 344 -7.62 7.00 15.28
N TRP A 345 -7.87 6.41 14.12
CA TRP A 345 -6.90 5.63 13.37
C TRP A 345 -6.15 6.54 12.41
N THR A 346 -4.85 6.30 12.27
CA THR A 346 -4.03 6.86 11.21
C THR A 346 -3.46 5.70 10.41
N ASN A 347 -3.98 5.52 9.19
CA ASN A 347 -3.41 4.60 8.23
C ASN A 347 -2.16 5.24 7.62
N THR A 348 -1.08 4.47 7.48
CA THR A 348 0.18 4.90 6.88
C THR A 348 0.66 3.88 5.87
N SER A 349 1.40 4.34 4.87
CA SER A 349 2.08 3.42 3.96
C SER A 349 3.09 2.58 4.75
N THR A 350 3.06 1.27 4.59
CA THR A 350 3.91 0.31 5.31
C THR A 350 5.38 0.58 5.02
N GLN A 351 6.08 1.29 5.91
CA GLN A 351 7.55 1.45 5.90
C GLN A 351 8.19 0.23 6.56
N GLY A 352 8.24 -0.89 5.84
CA GLY A 352 9.00 -2.05 6.24
C GLY A 352 9.86 -2.50 5.08
N ASP A 353 11.18 -2.48 5.25
CA ASP A 353 12.19 -2.85 4.23
C ASP A 353 11.99 -4.26 3.63
N SER A 354 11.13 -5.08 4.22
CA SER A 354 10.82 -6.45 3.78
C SER A 354 9.45 -6.66 3.10
N TRP A 355 8.48 -5.73 3.24
CA TRP A 355 7.11 -5.90 2.71
C TRP A 355 6.83 -5.14 1.41
N GLN A 356 7.51 -4.03 1.16
CA GLN A 356 7.30 -3.23 -0.06
C GLN A 356 7.88 -3.85 -1.33
N SER A 357 8.77 -4.85 -1.21
CA SER A 357 9.55 -5.37 -2.34
C SER A 357 8.83 -6.41 -3.20
N LYS A 358 7.62 -6.89 -2.85
CA LYS A 358 6.95 -8.00 -3.59
C LYS A 358 5.41 -7.98 -3.59
N GLN A 359 4.76 -6.81 -3.58
CA GLN A 359 3.31 -6.80 -3.82
C GLN A 359 3.01 -7.21 -5.24
N SER A 360 2.09 -8.17 -5.41
CA SER A 360 1.68 -8.66 -6.72
C SER A 360 0.19 -8.96 -6.77
N ALA A 361 -0.37 -8.94 -7.97
CA ALA A 361 -1.70 -9.45 -8.24
C ALA A 361 -1.73 -10.05 -9.66
N SER A 362 -2.77 -10.81 -9.95
CA SER A 362 -3.12 -11.18 -11.31
C SER A 362 -4.35 -10.39 -11.72
N VAL A 363 -4.29 -9.65 -12.84
CA VAL A 363 -5.42 -8.90 -13.35
C VAL A 363 -5.85 -9.46 -14.69
N THR A 364 -7.09 -9.91 -14.78
CA THR A 364 -7.75 -10.27 -16.03
C THR A 364 -8.53 -9.06 -16.54
N VAL A 365 -8.22 -8.58 -17.74
CA VAL A 365 -8.95 -7.49 -18.40
C VAL A 365 -9.62 -8.03 -19.63
N THR A 366 -10.93 -7.86 -19.71
CA THR A 366 -11.72 -8.08 -20.92
C THR A 366 -11.92 -6.74 -21.60
N GLY A 367 -11.62 -6.67 -22.90
CA GLY A 367 -11.81 -5.44 -23.67
C GLY A 367 -13.28 -4.96 -23.71
N PRO A 368 -13.51 -3.68 -24.07
CA PRO A 368 -14.84 -3.12 -24.18
C PRO A 368 -15.65 -3.78 -25.32
N SER A 369 -16.94 -3.49 -25.35
CA SER A 369 -17.83 -3.89 -26.44
C SER A 369 -17.48 -3.25 -27.79
N TYR A 370 -17.97 -3.85 -28.88
CA TYR A 370 -17.86 -3.29 -30.22
C TYR A 370 -18.44 -1.87 -30.27
N GLY A 371 -17.74 -0.96 -30.96
CA GLY A 371 -18.18 0.43 -31.11
C GLY A 371 -17.77 1.34 -29.94
N TYR A 372 -17.08 0.82 -28.93
CA TYR A 372 -16.51 1.66 -27.87
C TYR A 372 -15.52 2.69 -28.45
N ALA A 373 -15.80 3.97 -28.15
CA ALA A 373 -15.03 5.11 -28.62
C ALA A 373 -14.20 5.78 -27.51
N GLY A 374 -14.17 5.18 -26.31
CA GLY A 374 -13.42 5.70 -25.18
C GLY A 374 -11.93 5.35 -25.22
N PRO A 375 -11.19 5.67 -24.14
CA PRO A 375 -9.77 5.38 -24.06
C PRO A 375 -9.46 3.89 -24.11
N THR A 376 -8.40 3.51 -24.82
CA THR A 376 -8.01 2.11 -25.06
C THR A 376 -6.74 1.67 -24.34
N ASN A 377 -6.20 2.49 -23.46
CA ASN A 377 -5.02 2.15 -22.66
C ASN A 377 -5.26 2.44 -21.19
N VAL A 378 -4.98 1.43 -20.36
CA VAL A 378 -5.14 1.47 -18.91
C VAL A 378 -3.77 1.60 -18.27
N ASP A 379 -3.58 2.64 -17.47
CA ASP A 379 -2.43 2.79 -16.58
C ASP A 379 -2.74 2.11 -15.24
N VAL A 380 -1.72 1.46 -14.67
CA VAL A 380 -1.80 0.82 -13.35
C VAL A 380 -0.97 1.60 -12.35
N TYR A 381 -1.58 1.94 -11.22
CA TYR A 381 -0.95 2.58 -10.09
C TYR A 381 -0.95 1.64 -8.89
N TYR A 382 0.04 1.79 -8.03
CA TYR A 382 0.10 1.15 -6.74
C TYR A 382 -0.32 2.14 -5.66
N ASP A 383 -1.41 1.84 -4.96
CA ASP A 383 -1.85 2.57 -3.77
C ASP A 383 -0.93 2.22 -2.60
N ARG A 384 -0.07 3.17 -2.23
CA ARG A 384 0.91 3.00 -1.14
C ARG A 384 0.25 2.87 0.23
N LEU A 385 -0.98 3.35 0.40
CA LEU A 385 -1.67 3.38 1.68
C LEU A 385 -2.33 2.02 2.00
N TYR A 386 -2.88 1.36 0.99
CA TYR A 386 -3.61 0.08 1.13
C TYR A 386 -2.96 -1.11 0.42
N SER A 387 -1.78 -0.91 -0.16
CA SER A 387 -1.03 -1.95 -0.88
C SER A 387 -1.90 -2.67 -1.92
N SER A 388 -2.58 -1.90 -2.77
CA SER A 388 -3.47 -2.39 -3.81
C SER A 388 -3.19 -1.71 -5.15
N PHE A 389 -3.79 -2.21 -6.24
CA PHE A 389 -3.58 -1.67 -7.58
C PHE A 389 -4.80 -0.90 -8.05
N PHE A 390 -4.59 0.37 -8.39
CA PHE A 390 -5.57 1.30 -8.94
C PHE A 390 -5.44 1.36 -10.48
N TYR A 391 -6.56 1.46 -11.17
CA TYR A 391 -6.63 1.48 -12.63
C TYR A 391 -7.18 2.83 -13.10
N ALA A 392 -6.58 3.40 -14.13
CA ALA A 392 -7.06 4.64 -14.75
C ALA A 392 -6.86 4.64 -16.26
N PHE A 393 -7.77 5.27 -16.98
CA PHE A 393 -7.58 5.56 -18.40
C PHE A 393 -6.69 6.79 -18.60
N GLN A 394 -5.99 6.84 -19.73
CA GLN A 394 -5.38 8.08 -20.20
C GLN A 394 -6.45 9.03 -20.78
N PRO A 395 -6.36 10.37 -20.59
CA PRO A 395 -5.36 11.11 -19.81
C PRO A 395 -5.80 11.40 -18.36
N LEU A 396 -6.85 10.79 -17.81
CA LEU A 396 -7.14 10.91 -16.35
C LEU A 396 -5.90 10.55 -15.50
N SER A 397 -5.02 9.73 -16.06
CA SER A 397 -3.65 9.45 -15.61
C SER A 397 -2.65 10.61 -15.73
N THR A 398 -3.07 11.88 -15.81
CA THR A 398 -2.17 13.06 -15.81
C THR A 398 -1.46 13.22 -14.47
N LEU A 399 -0.52 12.32 -14.19
CA LEU A 399 0.78 12.76 -13.73
C LEU A 399 1.18 13.94 -14.61
N ALA A 400 1.54 15.05 -13.99
CA ALA A 400 2.28 16.13 -14.61
C ALA A 400 3.66 15.68 -15.20
N ALA A 401 3.88 14.38 -15.44
CA ALA A 401 5.15 13.78 -15.81
C ALA A 401 5.09 12.69 -16.91
N ARG A 402 3.92 12.18 -17.33
CA ARG A 402 3.84 11.30 -18.52
C ARG A 402 3.28 12.08 -19.72
N PRO A 403 4.09 12.39 -20.74
CA PRO A 403 3.54 12.87 -22.00
C PRO A 403 2.52 11.85 -22.55
N SER A 404 1.36 12.36 -22.98
CA SER A 404 0.26 11.59 -23.58
C SER A 404 0.62 11.00 -24.95
N SER A 405 1.73 11.41 -25.54
CA SER A 405 2.31 10.76 -26.72
C SER A 405 3.10 9.51 -26.30
N ALA A 406 2.83 8.39 -26.98
CA ALA A 406 3.66 7.20 -26.84
C ALA A 406 5.11 7.56 -27.19
N ALA A 407 6.01 7.35 -26.23
CA ALA A 407 7.44 7.65 -26.41
C ALA A 407 8.13 6.55 -27.23
N VAL A 408 7.59 5.31 -27.17
CA VAL A 408 8.00 4.17 -27.99
C VAL A 408 6.75 3.45 -28.47
N ARG A 409 6.72 3.09 -29.76
CA ARG A 409 5.67 2.26 -30.36
C ARG A 409 6.26 1.32 -31.40
N GLY A 410 5.58 0.22 -31.65
CA GLY A 410 5.97 -0.76 -32.65
C GLY A 410 4.94 -1.86 -32.81
N ALA A 411 5.33 -2.96 -33.45
CA ALA A 411 4.49 -4.14 -33.57
C ALA A 411 5.27 -5.43 -33.34
N VAL A 412 4.59 -6.48 -32.89
CA VAL A 412 5.09 -7.86 -32.89
C VAL A 412 4.33 -8.62 -33.96
N VAL A 413 5.07 -9.25 -34.87
CA VAL A 413 4.53 -10.11 -35.92
C VAL A 413 5.19 -11.50 -35.85
N GLY A 414 4.43 -12.51 -36.23
CA GLY A 414 4.89 -13.90 -36.33
C GLY A 414 5.77 -14.13 -37.56
N ALA A 415 6.29 -15.35 -37.69
CA ALA A 415 7.11 -15.75 -38.83
C ALA A 415 6.33 -15.69 -40.16
N ASP A 416 5.00 -15.80 -40.10
CA ASP A 416 4.08 -15.67 -41.23
C ASP A 416 3.72 -14.20 -41.55
N GLY A 417 4.35 -13.24 -40.86
CA GLY A 417 4.08 -11.80 -41.00
C GLY A 417 2.76 -11.34 -40.39
N LYS A 418 2.00 -12.24 -39.74
CA LYS A 418 0.73 -11.86 -39.09
C LYS A 418 0.98 -11.23 -37.73
N PRO A 419 0.13 -10.30 -37.29
CA PRO A 419 0.25 -9.73 -35.97
C PRO A 419 0.13 -10.76 -34.85
N VAL A 420 0.97 -10.62 -33.83
CA VAL A 420 0.90 -11.42 -32.60
C VAL A 420 0.28 -10.56 -31.51
N ALA A 421 -1.00 -10.83 -31.21
CA ALA A 421 -1.71 -10.16 -30.13
C ALA A 421 -1.29 -10.71 -28.75
N ASN A 422 -1.44 -9.89 -27.72
CA ASN A 422 -1.28 -10.22 -26.30
C ASN A 422 0.14 -10.66 -25.92
N GLU A 423 1.13 -10.29 -26.72
CA GLU A 423 2.52 -10.59 -26.47
C GLU A 423 3.08 -9.59 -25.44
N PRO A 424 3.67 -10.05 -24.32
CA PRO A 424 4.37 -9.16 -23.41
C PRO A 424 5.57 -8.53 -24.11
N VAL A 425 5.61 -7.20 -24.11
CA VAL A 425 6.76 -6.41 -24.55
C VAL A 425 7.35 -5.76 -23.32
N LEU A 426 8.63 -6.04 -23.05
CA LEU A 426 9.40 -5.43 -21.98
C LEU A 426 10.28 -4.34 -22.56
N MET A 427 10.44 -3.23 -21.84
CA MET A 427 11.39 -2.18 -22.19
C MET A 427 12.30 -1.91 -21.00
N ASN A 428 13.60 -2.05 -21.17
CA ASN A 428 14.58 -1.76 -20.14
C ASN A 428 15.24 -0.41 -20.42
N VAL A 429 15.11 0.53 -19.48
CA VAL A 429 15.71 1.88 -19.55
C VAL A 429 16.26 2.26 -18.19
N GLY A 430 17.56 2.57 -18.10
CA GLY A 430 18.18 3.05 -16.87
C GLY A 430 17.98 2.12 -15.66
N GLY A 431 18.08 0.79 -15.88
CA GLY A 431 17.89 -0.22 -14.84
C GLY A 431 16.42 -0.47 -14.43
N ARG A 432 15.45 0.17 -15.09
CA ARG A 432 14.01 -0.07 -14.88
C ARG A 432 13.42 -0.87 -16.04
N THR A 433 12.61 -1.86 -15.70
CA THR A 433 11.81 -2.62 -16.68
C THR A 433 10.39 -2.08 -16.72
N TYR A 434 9.96 -1.67 -17.91
CA TYR A 434 8.57 -1.38 -18.24
C TYR A 434 7.95 -2.55 -18.98
N ARG A 435 6.65 -2.72 -18.81
CA ARG A 435 5.87 -3.79 -19.41
C ARG A 435 4.63 -3.22 -20.06
N THR A 436 4.39 -3.63 -21.30
CA THR A 436 3.15 -3.44 -22.03
C THR A 436 2.81 -4.73 -22.76
N PHE A 437 1.67 -4.78 -23.43
CA PHE A 437 1.23 -5.94 -24.19
C PHE A 437 0.77 -5.50 -25.57
N THR A 438 0.90 -6.38 -26.56
CA THR A 438 0.41 -6.07 -27.89
C THR A 438 -1.12 -6.14 -27.98
N GLY A 439 -1.70 -5.20 -28.73
CA GLY A 439 -3.12 -5.20 -29.09
C GLY A 439 -3.47 -6.28 -30.14
N PRO A 440 -4.74 -6.34 -30.59
CA PRO A 440 -5.21 -7.30 -31.59
C PRO A 440 -4.49 -7.20 -32.95
N ARG A 441 -3.85 -6.07 -33.28
CA ARG A 441 -3.03 -5.89 -34.48
C ARG A 441 -1.53 -5.97 -34.18
N GLY A 442 -1.16 -6.58 -33.06
CA GLY A 442 0.23 -6.78 -32.67
C GLY A 442 0.94 -5.50 -32.26
N GLU A 443 0.26 -4.37 -32.20
CA GLU A 443 0.82 -3.07 -31.86
C GLU A 443 1.11 -2.95 -30.36
N TYR A 444 2.21 -2.31 -29.99
CA TYR A 444 2.52 -1.99 -28.59
C TYR A 444 2.88 -0.52 -28.41
N TYR A 445 2.63 -0.02 -27.21
CA TYR A 445 2.91 1.36 -26.82
C TYR A 445 3.55 1.44 -25.43
N PHE A 446 4.60 2.25 -25.31
CA PHE A 446 5.14 2.70 -24.02
C PHE A 446 5.02 4.22 -23.92
N TYR A 447 4.29 4.68 -22.90
CA TYR A 447 4.09 6.09 -22.63
C TYR A 447 5.14 6.64 -21.67
N GLY A 448 5.55 7.90 -21.86
CA GLY A 448 6.40 8.66 -20.93
C GLY A 448 7.81 8.14 -20.59
N ALA A 449 8.26 7.02 -21.17
CA ALA A 449 9.64 6.57 -21.03
C ALA A 449 10.54 7.31 -22.02
N ARG A 450 11.50 8.11 -21.54
CA ARG A 450 12.55 8.66 -22.41
C ARG A 450 13.43 7.50 -22.87
N ALA A 451 13.46 7.24 -24.17
CA ALA A 451 14.06 6.02 -24.72
C ALA A 451 15.50 6.09 -25.28
N PRO A 452 16.32 7.16 -25.11
CA PRO A 452 17.69 7.06 -25.57
C PRO A 452 18.38 5.94 -24.79
N GLN A 453 18.86 4.91 -25.50
CA GLN A 453 19.51 3.70 -24.97
C GLN A 453 18.60 2.65 -24.32
N ALA A 454 17.29 2.69 -24.60
CA ALA A 454 16.37 1.65 -24.17
C ALA A 454 16.54 0.35 -24.99
N THR A 455 16.32 -0.81 -24.37
CA THR A 455 16.15 -2.09 -25.08
C THR A 455 14.73 -2.60 -24.94
N LEU A 456 14.20 -3.22 -25.98
CA LEU A 456 12.92 -3.88 -26.01
C LEU A 456 13.13 -5.39 -26.06
N THR A 457 12.34 -6.14 -25.30
CA THR A 457 12.35 -7.60 -25.31
C THR A 457 10.94 -8.15 -25.53
N ALA A 458 10.79 -9.06 -26.50
CA ALA A 458 9.57 -9.84 -26.73
C ALA A 458 9.98 -11.28 -27.10
N ARG A 459 9.37 -12.29 -26.48
CA ARG A 459 9.78 -13.72 -26.55
C ARG A 459 11.29 -13.98 -26.50
N GLY A 460 12.00 -13.28 -25.61
CA GLY A 460 13.46 -13.43 -25.46
C GLY A 460 14.30 -12.79 -26.58
N GLN A 461 13.70 -12.26 -27.65
CA GLN A 461 14.43 -11.40 -28.60
C GLN A 461 14.61 -10.02 -28.00
N THR A 462 15.83 -9.49 -27.98
CA THR A 462 16.13 -8.13 -27.49
C THR A 462 16.60 -7.23 -28.62
N ARG A 463 16.07 -6.02 -28.73
CA ARG A 463 16.42 -5.01 -29.74
C ARG A 463 16.59 -3.63 -29.10
N PRO A 464 17.50 -2.78 -29.58
CA PRO A 464 17.53 -1.37 -29.16
C PRO A 464 16.26 -0.65 -29.63
N VAL A 465 15.80 0.34 -28.86
CA VAL A 465 14.68 1.19 -29.28
C VAL A 465 15.09 2.05 -30.47
N GLY A 466 14.36 1.92 -31.57
CA GLY A 466 14.32 2.87 -32.68
C GLY A 466 12.88 3.35 -32.92
N SER A 467 12.69 4.31 -33.82
CA SER A 467 11.34 4.69 -34.26
C SER A 467 10.69 3.51 -35.00
N GLY A 468 9.58 2.99 -34.48
CA GLY A 468 8.80 1.93 -35.16
C GLY A 468 9.42 0.54 -35.13
N THR A 469 10.18 0.19 -34.08
CA THR A 469 10.79 -1.14 -33.95
C THR A 469 9.72 -2.24 -34.08
N THR A 470 9.89 -3.14 -35.06
CA THR A 470 9.02 -4.31 -35.24
C THR A 470 9.76 -5.57 -34.84
N PHE A 471 9.13 -6.45 -34.07
CA PHE A 471 9.65 -7.78 -33.75
C PHE A 471 9.12 -8.79 -34.77
N ASN A 472 10.04 -9.51 -35.44
CA ASN A 472 9.71 -10.67 -36.25
C ASN A 472 10.06 -11.90 -35.43
N LEU A 473 9.05 -12.53 -34.84
CA LEU A 473 9.20 -13.77 -34.09
C LEU A 473 9.47 -14.89 -35.11
N ARG A 474 10.65 -15.49 -35.03
CA ARG A 474 11.00 -16.66 -35.85
C ARG A 474 10.48 -17.93 -35.23
#